data_AF-A0A2M8QNU2-F1
#
_entry.id   AF-A0A2M8QNU2-F1
#
_cell.length_a   1.000
_cell.length_b   1.000
_cell.length_c   1.000
_cell.angle_alpha   90.00
_cell.angle_beta   90.00
_cell.angle_gamma   90.00
#
_symmetry.space_group_name_H-M   'P 1'
#
loop_
_entity.id
_entity.type
_entity.pdbx_description
1 polymer ?
#
loop_
_entity_poly.entity_id
_entity_poly.type
_entity_poly.pdbx_seq_one_letter_code
_entity_poly.pdbx_strand_id
1 'polypeptide(L)'
;MSTNLVPGARNYAVRIEYLSGTEIFAVETHILAITDRDDIRAMASGLAAESTYANDRIPDLNWSITIDPVDPDDPDTPPPGSALMPKCPVCGHHDITREGTVRWDAVNQNWYLAAIAEIELCENCGAEDKGLAQWVSIDETGHDQFLRLVAQILGEDSLPQDLTFRLLCSPLFNRLTVEQAAAEWRLSQGARA
;
A
#
# COMPACT_ATOMS: atom_id res chain seq x y z
N MET A 1 22.84 4.05 -13.29
CA MET A 1 23.39 4.95 -12.25
C MET A 1 23.77 4.06 -11.08
N SER A 2 25.07 3.96 -10.80
CA SER A 2 25.60 3.03 -9.80
C SER A 2 25.33 3.56 -8.40
N THR A 3 24.53 2.86 -7.62
CA THR A 3 24.37 3.09 -6.18
C THR A 3 25.68 2.70 -5.49
N ASN A 4 26.43 3.72 -5.05
CA ASN A 4 27.57 3.52 -4.16
C ASN A 4 27.04 2.98 -2.83
N LEU A 5 27.09 1.67 -2.63
CA LEU A 5 26.87 1.04 -1.33
C LEU A 5 28.05 1.42 -0.43
N VAL A 6 27.81 2.31 0.53
CA VAL A 6 28.78 2.61 1.59
C VAL A 6 28.79 1.44 2.57
N PRO A 7 29.92 0.73 2.75
CA PRO A 7 29.99 -0.40 3.68
C PRO A 7 29.61 0.03 5.10
N GLY A 8 28.64 -0.65 5.71
CA GLY A 8 28.18 -0.39 7.08
C GLY A 8 27.04 0.63 7.20
N ALA A 9 26.54 1.18 6.09
CA ALA A 9 25.34 2.02 6.13
C ALA A 9 24.06 1.16 6.28
N ARG A 10 23.13 1.60 7.13
CA ARG A 10 21.78 1.04 7.26
C ARG A 10 20.77 2.00 6.64
N ASN A 11 19.77 1.46 5.94
CA ASN A 11 18.73 2.27 5.34
C ASN A 11 17.61 2.53 6.35
N TYR A 12 17.11 3.76 6.34
CA TYR A 12 15.97 4.18 7.13
C TYR A 12 14.96 4.90 6.24
N ALA A 13 13.69 4.57 6.41
CA ALA A 13 12.58 5.31 5.84
C ALA A 13 12.29 6.49 6.76
N VAL A 14 12.37 7.69 6.19
CA VAL A 14 12.06 8.94 6.87
C VAL A 14 10.78 9.49 6.26
N ARG A 15 9.73 9.54 7.07
CA ARG A 15 8.45 10.12 6.69
C ARG A 15 8.28 11.47 7.37
N ILE A 16 8.05 12.51 6.58
CA ILE A 16 7.87 13.88 7.04
C ILE A 16 6.44 14.29 6.73
N GLU A 17 5.67 14.67 7.74
CA GLU A 17 4.33 15.22 7.57
C GLU A 17 4.39 16.71 7.87
N TYR A 18 3.95 17.55 6.93
CA TYR A 18 3.87 19.00 7.10
C TYR A 18 2.45 19.39 7.52
N LEU A 19 2.37 20.20 8.56
CA LEU A 19 1.13 20.61 9.21
C LEU A 19 0.92 22.12 9.12
N SER A 20 -0.34 22.52 8.98
CA SER A 20 -0.81 23.89 9.19
C SER A 20 -1.70 23.86 10.43
N GLY A 21 -1.19 24.28 11.57
CA GLY A 21 -1.82 24.02 12.87
C GLY A 21 -1.76 22.54 13.24
N THR A 22 -2.91 21.84 13.24
CA THR A 22 -2.99 20.40 13.55
C THR A 22 -3.31 19.53 12.34
N GLU A 23 -3.57 20.12 11.17
CA GLU A 23 -3.92 19.39 9.96
C GLU A 23 -2.70 19.14 9.09
N ILE A 24 -2.51 17.89 8.67
CA ILE A 24 -1.47 17.51 7.71
C ILE A 24 -1.94 17.94 6.32
N PHE A 25 -1.13 18.73 5.62
CA PHE A 25 -1.43 19.17 4.25
C PHE A 25 -0.47 18.60 3.20
N ALA A 26 0.69 18.10 3.61
CA ALA A 26 1.66 17.44 2.73
C ALA A 26 2.44 16.36 3.48
N VAL A 27 2.89 15.34 2.74
CA VAL A 27 3.74 14.26 3.26
C VAL A 27 4.85 13.96 2.26
N GLU A 28 6.07 13.76 2.75
CA GLU A 28 7.21 13.30 1.97
C GLU A 28 7.82 12.05 2.61
N THR A 29 8.33 11.15 1.78
CA THR A 29 9.07 9.96 2.22
C THR A 29 10.43 9.92 1.55
N HIS A 30 11.47 9.73 2.34
CA HIS A 30 12.86 9.65 1.91
C HIS A 30 13.51 8.36 2.41
N ILE A 31 14.39 7.77 1.62
CA ILE A 31 15.25 6.67 2.08
C ILE A 31 16.65 7.22 2.32
N LEU A 32 17.12 7.12 3.57
CA LEU A 32 18.45 7.57 3.95
C LEU A 32 19.34 6.38 4.29
N ALA A 33 20.51 6.31 3.62
CA ALA A 33 21.58 5.43 4.01
C ALA A 33 22.42 6.10 5.10
N ILE A 34 22.39 5.55 6.31
CA ILE A 34 22.97 6.13 7.53
C ILE A 34 24.11 5.26 8.01
N THR A 35 25.29 5.86 8.19
CA THR A 35 26.45 5.22 8.83
C THR A 35 26.48 5.51 10.33
N ASP A 36 27.34 4.81 11.08
CA ASP A 36 27.52 5.02 12.53
C ASP A 36 27.97 6.44 12.93
N ARG A 37 28.37 7.27 11.97
CA ARG A 37 28.81 8.66 12.19
C ARG A 37 27.74 9.69 11.82
N ASP A 38 26.66 9.27 11.19
CA ASP A 38 25.60 10.16 10.70
C ASP A 38 24.52 10.35 11.76
N ASP A 39 24.07 11.60 11.93
CA ASP A 39 22.91 11.91 12.76
C ASP A 39 21.65 11.92 11.89
N ILE A 40 20.95 10.80 11.89
CA ILE A 40 19.73 10.59 11.12
C ILE A 40 18.65 11.64 11.44
N ARG A 41 18.54 12.12 12.68
CA ARG A 41 17.55 13.13 13.04
C ARG A 41 17.94 14.50 12.49
N ALA A 42 19.22 14.84 12.54
CA ALA A 42 19.71 16.07 11.94
C ALA A 42 19.49 16.08 10.42
N MET A 43 19.78 14.96 9.75
CA MET A 43 19.55 14.81 8.31
C MET A 43 18.07 14.89 7.94
N ALA A 44 17.20 14.17 8.65
CA ALA A 44 15.75 14.22 8.44
C ALA A 44 15.18 15.63 8.67
N SER A 45 15.68 16.34 9.68
CA SER A 45 15.27 17.73 9.95
C SER A 45 15.75 18.69 8.86
N GLY A 46 16.95 18.46 8.30
CA GLY A 46 17.46 19.20 7.15
C GLY A 46 16.58 19.02 5.92
N LEU A 47 16.19 17.78 5.61
CA LEU A 47 15.26 17.48 4.51
C LEU A 47 13.91 18.17 4.69
N ALA A 48 13.37 18.16 5.91
CA ALA A 48 12.12 18.84 6.22
C ALA A 48 12.23 20.35 5.93
N ALA A 49 13.32 20.98 6.39
CA ALA A 49 13.52 22.42 6.22
C ALA A 49 13.84 22.86 4.78
N GLU A 50 14.42 21.98 3.96
CA GLU A 50 14.75 22.26 2.55
C GLU A 50 13.59 21.97 1.59
N SER A 51 12.53 21.30 2.06
CA SER A 51 11.36 21.01 1.23
C SER A 51 10.62 22.26 0.80
N THR A 52 10.00 22.20 -0.37
CA THR A 52 9.11 23.26 -0.85
C THR A 52 7.89 23.50 0.04
N TYR A 53 7.53 22.53 0.89
CA TYR A 53 6.43 22.61 1.85
C TYR A 53 6.83 23.29 3.16
N ALA A 54 8.13 23.45 3.44
CA ALA A 54 8.62 24.26 4.56
C ALA A 54 8.67 25.75 4.18
N ASN A 55 7.49 26.35 4.03
CA ASN A 55 7.34 27.72 3.56
C ASN A 55 6.69 28.61 4.62
N ASP A 56 7.40 29.66 5.06
CA ASP A 56 6.95 30.61 6.09
C ASP A 56 5.61 31.31 5.78
N ARG A 57 5.10 31.22 4.55
CA ARG A 57 3.78 31.74 4.17
C ARG A 57 2.62 30.85 4.62
N ILE A 58 2.89 29.61 5.04
CA ILE A 58 1.89 28.66 5.51
C ILE A 58 1.57 28.99 6.97
N PRO A 59 0.31 29.29 7.33
CA PRO A 59 -0.07 29.62 8.70
C PRO A 59 0.22 28.48 9.68
N ASP A 60 0.75 28.81 10.86
CA ASP A 60 1.03 27.84 11.93
C ASP A 60 1.78 26.59 11.44
N LEU A 61 2.75 26.79 10.53
CA LEU A 61 3.52 25.71 9.93
C LEU A 61 4.30 24.93 11.00
N ASN A 62 4.18 23.61 10.95
CA ASN A 62 4.97 22.67 11.74
C ASN A 62 5.21 21.38 10.92
N TRP A 63 6.09 20.50 11.39
CA TRP A 63 6.24 19.17 10.80
C TRP A 63 6.54 18.09 11.85
N SER A 64 6.01 16.89 11.62
CA SER A 64 6.38 15.67 12.35
C SER A 64 7.27 14.80 11.49
N ILE A 65 8.24 14.14 12.13
CA ILE A 65 9.18 13.25 11.46
C ILE A 65 9.10 11.88 12.14
N THR A 66 8.79 10.86 11.34
CA THR A 66 8.86 9.45 11.73
C THR A 66 10.05 8.81 11.01
N ILE A 67 10.79 7.98 11.73
CA ILE A 67 12.01 7.34 11.25
C ILE A 67 11.91 5.87 11.58
N ASP A 68 11.82 5.04 10.55
CA ASP A 68 11.70 3.59 10.68
C ASP A 68 12.90 2.93 10.01
N PRO A 69 13.56 1.94 10.66
CA PRO A 69 14.56 1.13 9.97
C PRO A 69 13.88 0.39 8.81
N VAL A 70 14.51 0.42 7.64
CA VAL A 70 14.06 -0.43 6.52
C VAL A 70 14.52 -1.85 6.83
N ASP A 71 13.60 -2.72 7.21
CA ASP A 71 13.85 -4.15 7.26
C ASP A 71 14.02 -4.65 5.83
N PRO A 72 15.15 -5.26 5.45
CA PRO A 72 15.37 -5.77 4.10
C PRO A 72 14.36 -6.85 3.67
N ASP A 73 13.62 -7.45 4.62
CA ASP A 73 12.62 -8.48 4.38
C ASP A 73 11.16 -7.99 4.55
N ASP A 74 10.93 -6.73 4.98
CA ASP A 74 9.58 -6.14 5.09
C ASP A 74 9.25 -5.42 3.77
N PRO A 75 8.15 -5.78 3.06
CA PRO A 75 7.78 -5.07 1.86
C PRO A 75 7.57 -3.58 2.16
N ASP A 76 8.30 -2.72 1.45
CA ASP A 76 8.17 -1.26 1.55
C ASP A 76 6.70 -0.85 1.63
N THR A 77 6.33 -0.07 2.66
CA THR A 77 4.99 0.54 2.70
C THR A 77 4.91 1.55 1.54
N PRO A 78 4.00 1.39 0.57
CA PRO A 78 3.94 2.30 -0.56
C PRO A 78 3.60 3.73 -0.09
N PRO A 79 4.25 4.78 -0.63
CA PRO A 79 3.88 6.15 -0.33
C PRO A 79 2.41 6.42 -0.68
N PRO A 80 1.69 7.25 0.08
CA PRO A 80 0.33 7.67 -0.27
C PRO A 80 0.42 8.59 -1.50
N GLY A 81 0.11 8.01 -2.66
CA GLY A 81 0.30 8.64 -3.96
C GLY A 81 0.15 7.63 -5.09
N SER A 82 -1.08 7.21 -5.33
CA SER A 82 -1.52 6.10 -6.19
C SER A 82 -1.14 4.72 -5.65
N ALA A 83 -1.91 4.24 -4.68
CA ALA A 83 -1.99 2.80 -4.45
C ALA A 83 -2.19 2.12 -5.82
N LEU A 84 -1.44 1.07 -6.12
CA LEU A 84 -1.51 0.35 -7.39
C LEU A 84 -2.16 -1.02 -7.15
N MET A 85 -2.97 -1.48 -8.10
CA MET A 85 -3.46 -2.86 -8.13
C MET A 85 -2.94 -3.57 -9.39
N PRO A 86 -2.61 -4.87 -9.31
CA PRO A 86 -2.27 -5.65 -10.49
C PRO A 86 -3.53 -5.89 -11.32
N LYS A 87 -3.42 -5.82 -12.63
CA LYS A 87 -4.51 -6.06 -13.59
C LYS A 87 -4.05 -7.03 -14.67
N CYS A 88 -4.85 -8.05 -14.92
CA CYS A 88 -4.64 -8.99 -16.01
C CYS A 88 -4.84 -8.29 -17.36
N PRO A 89 -3.87 -8.29 -18.27
CA PRO A 89 -4.03 -7.68 -19.60
C PRO A 89 -4.99 -8.46 -20.50
N VAL A 90 -5.27 -9.73 -20.17
CA VAL A 90 -6.16 -10.60 -20.96
C VAL A 90 -7.63 -10.37 -20.61
N CYS A 91 -7.99 -10.44 -19.32
CA CYS A 91 -9.40 -10.34 -18.89
C CYS A 91 -9.71 -9.07 -18.08
N GLY A 92 -8.71 -8.26 -17.75
CA GLY A 92 -8.87 -7.05 -16.95
C GLY A 92 -9.09 -7.29 -15.44
N HIS A 93 -9.00 -8.54 -14.97
CA HIS A 93 -9.23 -8.90 -13.57
C HIS A 93 -7.98 -8.66 -12.70
N HIS A 94 -8.16 -8.40 -11.41
CA HIS A 94 -7.07 -7.99 -10.51
C HIS A 94 -6.55 -9.11 -9.59
N ASP A 95 -7.01 -10.33 -9.83
CA ASP A 95 -6.73 -11.50 -8.99
C ASP A 95 -5.56 -12.26 -9.61
N ILE A 96 -4.37 -11.72 -9.34
CA ILE A 96 -3.10 -12.26 -9.83
C ILE A 96 -2.36 -12.89 -8.66
N THR A 97 -2.11 -14.19 -8.74
CA THR A 97 -1.27 -14.92 -7.81
C THR A 97 0.16 -15.02 -8.33
N ARG A 98 1.12 -15.08 -7.42
CA ARG A 98 2.53 -15.30 -7.72
C ARG A 98 3.00 -16.55 -7.01
N GLU A 99 3.70 -17.40 -7.73
CA GLU A 99 4.30 -18.58 -7.11
C GLU A 99 5.51 -18.20 -6.26
N GLY A 100 5.68 -18.87 -5.13
CA GLY A 100 6.82 -18.69 -4.23
C GLY A 100 7.61 -19.98 -4.06
N THR A 101 8.94 -19.88 -4.00
CA THR A 101 9.79 -20.97 -3.53
C THR A 101 9.99 -20.83 -2.03
N VAL A 102 9.56 -21.83 -1.27
CA VAL A 102 9.84 -21.92 0.17
C VAL A 102 10.99 -22.89 0.44
N ARG A 103 11.75 -22.65 1.50
CA ARG A 103 12.83 -23.53 1.98
C ARG A 103 12.63 -23.88 3.44
N TRP A 104 13.05 -25.08 3.81
CA TRP A 104 13.05 -25.54 5.19
C TRP A 104 14.32 -25.07 5.89
N ASP A 105 14.17 -24.32 6.98
CA ASP A 105 15.25 -24.00 7.90
C ASP A 105 15.33 -25.07 8.98
N ALA A 106 16.39 -25.88 8.93
CA ALA A 106 16.61 -26.95 9.90
C ALA A 106 17.05 -26.44 11.28
N VAL A 107 17.57 -25.22 11.40
CA VAL A 107 17.98 -24.63 12.67
C VAL A 107 16.77 -24.07 13.40
N ASN A 108 15.96 -23.29 12.69
CA ASN A 108 14.77 -22.66 13.26
C ASN A 108 13.50 -23.53 13.17
N GLN A 109 13.60 -24.70 12.53
CA GLN A 109 12.53 -25.70 12.37
C GLN A 109 11.24 -25.09 11.76
N ASN A 110 11.40 -24.23 10.74
CA ASN A 110 10.30 -23.58 10.05
C ASN A 110 10.51 -23.53 8.54
N TRP A 111 9.43 -23.23 7.81
CA TRP A 111 9.49 -22.88 6.40
C TRP A 111 9.66 -21.36 6.28
N TYR A 112 10.52 -20.93 5.37
CA TYR A 112 10.67 -19.53 5.01
C TYR A 112 10.55 -19.36 3.50
N LEU A 113 10.03 -18.21 3.07
CA LEU A 113 9.96 -17.84 1.65
C LEU A 113 11.39 -17.51 1.18
N ALA A 114 11.93 -18.31 0.27
CA ALA A 114 13.29 -18.16 -0.22
C ALA A 114 13.37 -17.33 -1.51
N ALA A 115 12.30 -17.32 -2.31
CA ALA A 115 12.17 -16.49 -3.50
C ALA A 115 10.70 -16.40 -3.92
N ILE A 116 10.34 -15.33 -4.61
CA ILE A 116 9.09 -15.24 -5.37
C ILE A 116 9.45 -15.56 -6.83
N ALA A 117 8.83 -16.58 -7.42
CA ALA A 117 9.01 -16.94 -8.81
C ALA A 117 8.38 -15.88 -9.71
N GLU A 118 8.91 -15.72 -10.91
CA GLU A 118 8.43 -14.71 -11.88
C GLU A 118 7.09 -15.09 -12.53
N ILE A 119 6.59 -16.30 -12.28
CA ILE A 119 5.35 -16.77 -12.88
C ILE A 119 4.17 -16.17 -12.11
N GLU A 120 3.35 -15.45 -12.86
CA GLU A 120 2.12 -14.82 -12.39
C GLU A 120 0.93 -15.49 -13.07
N LEU A 121 -0.08 -15.86 -12.27
CA LEU A 121 -1.30 -16.53 -12.73
C LEU A 121 -2.51 -15.64 -12.45
N CYS A 122 -3.37 -15.44 -13.44
CA CYS A 122 -4.67 -14.84 -13.24
C CYS A 122 -5.69 -15.91 -12.84
N GLU A 123 -6.17 -15.87 -11.61
CA GLU A 123 -7.13 -16.86 -11.06
C GLU A 123 -8.50 -16.81 -11.77
N ASN A 124 -8.81 -15.71 -12.46
CA ASN A 124 -10.07 -15.56 -13.16
C ASN A 124 -10.05 -16.20 -14.57
N CYS A 125 -8.99 -16.01 -15.35
CA CYS A 125 -8.94 -16.49 -16.73
C CYS A 125 -7.89 -17.57 -17.00
N GLY A 126 -7.09 -17.94 -15.99
CA GLY A 126 -6.01 -18.92 -16.11
C GLY A 126 -4.85 -18.47 -17.00
N ALA A 127 -4.75 -17.16 -17.31
CA ALA A 127 -3.59 -16.65 -18.03
C ALA A 127 -2.37 -16.72 -17.11
N GLU A 128 -1.25 -17.19 -17.65
CA GLU A 128 0.00 -17.39 -16.93
C GLU A 128 1.13 -16.82 -17.77
N ASP A 129 1.92 -15.91 -17.22
CA ASP A 129 3.12 -15.38 -17.89
C ASP A 129 4.12 -14.80 -16.87
N LYS A 130 5.34 -14.57 -17.32
CA LYS A 130 6.32 -13.80 -16.59
C LYS A 130 6.01 -12.31 -16.71
N GLY A 131 5.55 -11.70 -15.62
CA GLY A 131 5.14 -10.28 -15.62
C GLY A 131 3.79 -10.05 -16.31
N LEU A 132 2.86 -10.99 -16.13
CA LEU A 132 1.46 -10.86 -16.51
C LEU A 132 0.79 -9.59 -15.94
N ALA A 133 1.12 -9.17 -14.72
CA ALA A 133 0.46 -8.09 -14.02
C ALA A 133 0.76 -6.71 -14.63
N GLN A 134 -0.28 -6.07 -15.16
CA GLN A 134 -0.24 -4.64 -15.47
C GLN A 134 -0.65 -3.83 -14.23
N TRP A 135 0.22 -2.95 -13.75
CA TRP A 135 -0.09 -2.11 -12.59
C TRP A 135 -0.95 -0.91 -13.01
N VAL A 136 -2.08 -0.73 -12.32
CA VAL A 136 -2.99 0.41 -12.52
C VAL A 136 -3.21 1.14 -11.21
N SER A 137 -3.38 2.45 -11.28
CA SER A 137 -3.72 3.27 -10.11
C SER A 137 -5.09 2.92 -9.58
N ILE A 138 -5.15 2.64 -8.29
CA ILE A 138 -6.36 2.64 -7.50
C ILE A 138 -6.70 4.12 -7.33
N ASP A 139 -7.73 4.58 -8.03
CA ASP A 139 -8.38 5.83 -7.65
C ASP A 139 -9.09 5.58 -6.32
N GLU A 140 -8.43 5.95 -5.21
CA GLU A 140 -8.96 5.83 -3.86
C GLU A 140 -10.33 6.50 -3.74
N THR A 141 -10.54 7.58 -4.51
CA THR A 141 -11.83 8.28 -4.62
C THR A 141 -12.91 7.39 -5.21
N GLY A 142 -12.59 6.67 -6.30
CA GLY A 142 -13.49 5.74 -6.97
C GLY A 142 -13.81 4.52 -6.12
N HIS A 143 -12.83 3.99 -5.39
CA HIS A 143 -13.02 2.86 -4.47
C HIS A 143 -13.93 3.24 -3.28
N ASP A 144 -13.65 4.36 -2.62
CA ASP A 144 -14.48 4.82 -1.50
C ASP A 144 -15.87 5.28 -1.97
N GLN A 145 -15.98 5.79 -3.19
CA GLN A 145 -17.27 6.08 -3.81
C GLN A 145 -18.05 4.79 -4.08
N PHE A 146 -17.40 3.74 -4.60
CA PHE A 146 -18.03 2.44 -4.82
C PHE A 146 -18.59 1.85 -3.52
N LEU A 147 -17.79 1.81 -2.45
CA LEU A 147 -18.24 1.30 -1.15
C LEU A 147 -19.44 2.09 -0.61
N ARG A 148 -19.42 3.42 -0.74
CA ARG A 148 -20.55 4.28 -0.36
C ARG A 148 -21.80 4.01 -1.20
N LEU A 149 -21.66 3.83 -2.51
CA LEU A 149 -22.79 3.51 -3.38
C LEU A 149 -23.38 2.13 -3.07
N VAL A 150 -22.56 1.13 -2.74
CA VAL A 150 -23.04 -0.20 -2.32
C VAL A 150 -23.82 -0.10 -1.02
N ALA A 151 -23.28 0.63 -0.04
CA ALA A 151 -23.98 0.91 1.22
C ALA A 151 -25.32 1.64 1.00
N GLN A 152 -25.37 2.57 0.05
CA GLN A 152 -26.60 3.27 -0.33
C GLN A 152 -27.65 2.32 -0.93
N ILE A 153 -27.26 1.36 -1.79
CA ILE A 153 -28.17 0.32 -2.31
C ILE A 153 -28.70 -0.60 -1.20
N LEU A 154 -27.89 -0.81 -0.16
CA LEU A 154 -28.26 -1.60 1.01
C LEU A 154 -29.13 -0.82 2.01
N GLY A 155 -29.14 0.52 1.92
CA GLY A 155 -29.87 1.40 2.82
C GLY A 155 -29.21 1.56 4.20
N GLU A 156 -27.90 1.32 4.30
CA GLU A 156 -27.15 1.34 5.56
C GLU A 156 -25.89 2.20 5.45
N ASP A 157 -26.02 3.49 5.75
CA ASP A 157 -24.96 4.50 5.56
C ASP A 157 -23.71 4.28 6.43
N SER A 158 -23.78 3.45 7.47
CA SER A 158 -22.64 3.12 8.35
C SER A 158 -21.74 2.01 7.81
N LEU A 159 -22.21 1.22 6.83
CA LEU A 159 -21.46 0.07 6.30
C LEU A 159 -20.05 0.39 5.77
N PRO A 160 -19.76 1.56 5.15
CA PRO A 160 -18.40 1.86 4.68
C PRO A 160 -17.35 1.94 5.81
N GLN A 161 -17.78 2.05 7.07
CA GLN A 161 -16.92 2.00 8.25
C GLN A 161 -16.84 0.60 8.88
N ASP A 162 -17.70 -0.34 8.47
CA ASP A 162 -17.68 -1.71 8.95
C ASP A 162 -16.53 -2.50 8.28
N LEU A 163 -15.68 -3.11 9.11
CA LEU A 163 -14.50 -3.84 8.63
C LEU A 163 -14.88 -5.07 7.80
N THR A 164 -15.96 -5.78 8.16
CA THR A 164 -16.41 -6.95 7.40
C THR A 164 -16.90 -6.54 6.02
N PHE A 165 -17.69 -5.47 5.96
CA PHE A 165 -18.18 -4.90 4.72
C PHE A 165 -17.03 -4.50 3.79
N ARG A 166 -16.04 -3.78 4.32
CA ARG A 166 -14.85 -3.41 3.55
C ARG A 166 -14.10 -4.65 3.05
N LEU A 167 -13.84 -5.63 3.92
CA LEU A 167 -13.12 -6.86 3.53
C LEU A 167 -13.85 -7.65 2.43
N LEU A 168 -15.18 -7.66 2.44
CA LEU A 168 -15.97 -8.38 1.45
C LEU A 168 -16.17 -7.59 0.16
N CYS A 169 -16.50 -6.30 0.27
CA CYS A 169 -16.87 -5.47 -0.87
C CYS A 169 -15.69 -4.79 -1.57
N SER A 170 -14.59 -4.49 -0.86
CA SER A 170 -13.38 -3.91 -1.50
C SER A 170 -12.83 -4.77 -2.63
N PRO A 171 -12.72 -6.11 -2.49
CA PRO A 171 -12.32 -6.96 -3.61
C PRO A 171 -13.29 -6.95 -4.79
N LEU A 172 -14.55 -6.52 -4.62
CA LEU A 172 -15.57 -6.48 -5.68
C LEU A 172 -15.50 -5.20 -6.52
N PHE A 173 -14.79 -4.17 -6.03
CA PHE A 173 -14.53 -2.96 -6.77
C PHE A 173 -13.85 -3.30 -8.11
N ASN A 174 -14.35 -2.73 -9.21
CA ASN A 174 -13.97 -3.05 -10.60
C ASN A 174 -14.25 -4.49 -11.09
N ARG A 175 -14.84 -5.38 -10.27
CA ARG A 175 -15.30 -6.73 -10.70
C ARG A 175 -16.80 -6.76 -10.96
N LEU A 176 -17.57 -6.07 -10.12
CA LEU A 176 -19.02 -6.11 -10.11
C LEU A 176 -19.61 -4.70 -10.19
N THR A 177 -20.85 -4.59 -10.69
CA THR A 177 -21.62 -3.36 -10.50
C THR A 177 -21.96 -3.18 -9.03
N VAL A 178 -22.35 -1.95 -8.66
CA VAL A 178 -22.77 -1.62 -7.29
C VAL A 178 -23.93 -2.53 -6.84
N GLU A 179 -24.87 -2.82 -7.73
CA GLU A 179 -26.03 -3.69 -7.48
C GLU A 179 -25.61 -5.15 -7.24
N GLN A 180 -24.67 -5.64 -8.04
CA GLN A 180 -24.14 -7.01 -7.91
C GLN A 180 -23.36 -7.17 -6.61
N ALA A 181 -22.53 -6.20 -6.24
CA ALA A 181 -21.80 -6.21 -4.97
C ALA A 181 -22.75 -6.14 -3.76
N ALA A 182 -23.83 -5.38 -3.85
CA ALA A 182 -24.87 -5.37 -2.81
C ALA A 182 -25.59 -6.73 -2.69
N ALA A 183 -25.78 -7.45 -3.80
CA ALA A 183 -26.34 -8.80 -3.77
C ALA A 183 -25.39 -9.79 -3.07
N GLU A 184 -24.09 -9.76 -3.39
CA GLU A 184 -23.06 -10.58 -2.73
C GLU A 184 -23.02 -10.34 -1.22
N TRP A 185 -23.09 -9.07 -0.79
CA TRP A 185 -23.16 -8.74 0.64
C TRP A 185 -24.38 -9.37 1.31
N ARG A 186 -25.58 -9.24 0.73
CA ARG A 186 -26.82 -9.83 1.29
C ARG A 186 -26.72 -11.36 1.42
N LEU A 187 -26.13 -12.02 0.42
CA LEU A 187 -25.91 -13.47 0.46
C LEU A 187 -24.97 -13.86 1.62
N SER A 188 -23.91 -13.10 1.84
CA SER A 188 -22.96 -13.35 2.94
C SER A 188 -23.56 -13.18 4.34
N GLN A 189 -24.53 -12.28 4.50
CA GLN A 189 -25.25 -12.07 5.76
C GLN A 189 -26.25 -13.21 6.02
N GLY A 190 -26.92 -13.71 4.97
CA GLY A 190 -27.81 -14.87 5.06
C GLY A 190 -27.10 -16.18 5.40
N ALA A 191 -25.82 -16.33 5.01
CA ALA A 191 -24.99 -17.49 5.37
C ALA A 191 -24.46 -17.43 6.82
N ARG A 192 -24.64 -16.30 7.51
CA ARG A 192 -24.23 -16.07 8.91
C ARG A 192 -25.38 -16.17 9.92
N ALA A 193 -26.62 -16.35 9.44
CA ALA A 193 -27.82 -16.55 10.26
C ALA A 193 -28.13 -18.04 10.45
#